data_AF-A0A7X7F2A5-F1
#
_entry.id   AF-A0A7X7F2A5-F1
#
_cell.length_a   1.000
_cell.length_b   1.000
_cell.length_c   1.000
_cell.angle_alpha   90.00
_cell.angle_beta   90.00
_cell.angle_gamma   90.00
#
_symmetry.space_group_name_H-M   'P 1'
#
loop_
_entity.id
_entity.type
_entity.pdbx_description
1 polymer ?
#
loop_
_entity_poly.entity_id
_entity_poly.type
_entity_poly.pdbx_seq_one_letter_code
_entity_poly.pdbx_strand_id
1 'polypeptide(L)'
;MSELKILPTRSLGYGFIPPEYLPADKDEYYLRDEQAGKPSDHWRHLTASELEELVRNGNTSKNWDDVLVAEGFDPRFVRGCQFSGLVRIGQIGDVSLSMHDLIVPTGLLNSHIVACDIGDNVAIRNVRYIARYIVGDHSMLLNIDEMQTTNHAKFGNGIVTDGEEESVRIRLDIINEAGGRAVLPFDGMIPADAYLWAKYRQDASLQERFKAVTESRFDSRRGFYGTVGEACVIKNSSIIKDVKFGDNVYVKGANKLKNLTINSSKDEPTQIGEGVEMVNGIVGFGCHVFYGCKAVRFILGNNSNLKYGARLIHSFLGDNSTVSCCEILNSLIFPSHEQHHNNSFLTAALVKGQSNLAAGATVGSNHNSRSNDGEIEAGRGFWPGLCTTLKHSSRFASFTLLTKGDYPAELNIPLPFSLLNDDRTNGCLAVMPAYWWMYNMYAL
;
A
#
# COMPACT_ATOMS: atom_id res chain seq x y z
N MET A 1 -25.08 -0.17 -10.76
CA MET A 1 -24.63 -1.35 -11.54
C MET A 1 -23.77 -0.85 -12.68
N SER A 2 -22.59 -1.43 -12.89
CA SER A 2 -21.78 -1.13 -14.08
C SER A 2 -22.40 -1.81 -15.30
N GLU A 3 -22.77 -1.05 -16.33
CA GLU A 3 -23.25 -1.59 -17.60
C GLU A 3 -22.07 -2.10 -18.45
N LEU A 4 -22.24 -3.27 -19.08
CA LEU A 4 -21.29 -3.77 -20.07
C LEU A 4 -21.38 -2.91 -21.34
N LYS A 5 -20.30 -2.22 -21.68
CA LYS A 5 -20.23 -1.39 -22.89
C LYS A 5 -19.54 -2.16 -24.01
N ILE A 6 -20.15 -2.19 -25.21
CA ILE A 6 -19.50 -2.69 -26.42
C ILE A 6 -18.73 -1.53 -27.05
N LEU A 7 -17.40 -1.68 -27.11
CA LEU A 7 -16.52 -0.68 -27.71
C LEU A 7 -15.87 -1.26 -28.97
N PRO A 8 -15.64 -0.45 -30.03
CA PRO A 8 -14.87 -0.87 -31.18
C PRO A 8 -13.49 -1.32 -30.74
N THR A 9 -12.95 -2.41 -31.29
CA THR A 9 -11.66 -2.93 -30.85
C THR A 9 -10.50 -1.95 -31.10
N ARG A 10 -10.68 -0.94 -31.97
CA ARG A 10 -9.73 0.17 -32.18
C ARG A 10 -9.61 1.14 -31.01
N SER A 11 -10.53 1.10 -30.05
CA SER A 11 -10.47 1.94 -28.83
C SER A 11 -9.51 1.39 -27.78
N LEU A 12 -9.04 0.15 -27.93
CA LEU A 12 -8.13 -0.47 -26.97
C LEU A 12 -6.78 0.27 -26.98
N GLY A 13 -6.46 0.93 -25.87
CA GLY A 13 -5.21 1.67 -25.69
C GLY A 13 -5.27 3.17 -26.00
N TYR A 14 -6.44 3.71 -26.33
CA TYR A 14 -6.64 5.14 -26.62
C TYR A 14 -7.80 5.73 -25.82
N GLY A 15 -7.89 7.06 -25.77
CA GLY A 15 -8.93 7.78 -25.04
C GLY A 15 -8.85 7.58 -23.53
N PHE A 16 -7.64 7.45 -22.98
CA PHE A 16 -7.45 7.23 -21.56
C PHE A 16 -7.93 8.42 -20.72
N ILE A 17 -7.65 9.63 -21.18
CA ILE A 17 -8.17 10.87 -20.61
C ILE A 17 -9.41 11.28 -21.42
N PRO A 18 -10.59 11.38 -20.80
CA PRO A 18 -11.78 11.86 -21.50
C PRO A 18 -11.57 13.30 -21.98
N PRO A 19 -12.11 13.68 -23.15
CA PRO A 19 -11.85 14.99 -23.77
C PRO A 19 -12.17 16.18 -22.86
N GLU A 20 -13.15 16.06 -21.96
CA GLU A 20 -13.54 17.11 -21.03
C GLU A 20 -12.50 17.38 -19.92
N TYR A 21 -11.59 16.45 -19.67
CA TYR A 21 -10.48 16.59 -18.72
C TYR A 21 -9.13 16.83 -19.41
N LEU A 22 -9.14 16.99 -20.73
CA LEU A 22 -7.93 17.19 -21.51
C LEU A 22 -7.72 18.69 -21.80
N PRO A 23 -6.54 19.26 -21.49
CA PRO A 23 -6.23 20.64 -21.87
C PRO A 23 -6.22 20.83 -23.40
N ALA A 24 -6.61 22.02 -23.87
CA ALA A 24 -6.83 22.29 -25.30
C ALA A 24 -5.56 22.15 -26.17
N ASP A 25 -4.37 22.32 -25.59
CA ASP A 25 -3.06 22.25 -26.25
C ASP A 25 -2.33 20.91 -26.02
N LYS A 26 -2.99 19.94 -25.39
CA LYS A 26 -2.39 18.66 -24.99
C LYS A 26 -3.13 17.48 -25.61
N ASP A 27 -2.40 16.40 -25.87
CA ASP A 27 -2.95 15.10 -26.23
C ASP A 27 -3.10 14.21 -24.98
N GLU A 28 -3.67 13.01 -25.13
CA GLU A 28 -3.89 12.11 -23.99
C GLU A 28 -2.61 11.57 -23.32
N TYR A 29 -1.43 11.84 -23.88
CA TYR A 29 -0.14 11.32 -23.41
C TYR A 29 0.68 12.34 -22.62
N TYR A 30 0.28 13.61 -22.56
CA TYR A 30 1.09 14.66 -21.92
C TYR A 30 1.55 14.35 -20.47
N LEU A 31 0.68 13.80 -19.61
CA LEU A 31 1.05 13.40 -18.24
C LEU A 31 1.96 12.18 -18.23
N ARG A 32 1.71 11.23 -19.14
CA ARG A 32 2.56 10.05 -19.31
C ARG A 32 3.98 10.48 -19.70
N ASP A 33 4.11 11.46 -20.58
CA ASP A 33 5.40 11.98 -21.03
C ASP A 33 6.13 12.73 -19.92
N GLU A 34 5.41 13.53 -19.13
CA GLU A 34 5.93 14.16 -17.92
C GLU A 34 6.41 13.11 -16.91
N GLN A 35 5.64 12.05 -16.67
CA GLN A 35 6.01 10.95 -15.76
C GLN A 35 7.20 10.14 -16.26
N ALA A 36 7.29 9.88 -17.58
CA ALA A 36 8.38 9.10 -18.15
C ALA A 36 9.71 9.87 -18.12
N GLY A 37 9.68 11.20 -18.21
CA GLY A 37 10.87 12.06 -18.08
C GLY A 37 11.93 11.85 -19.17
N LYS A 38 11.58 11.20 -20.29
CA LYS A 38 12.45 10.99 -21.44
C LYS A 38 12.24 12.12 -22.46
N PRO A 39 13.30 12.61 -23.14
CA PRO A 39 13.15 13.62 -24.17
C PRO A 39 12.38 13.06 -25.38
N SER A 40 11.75 13.95 -26.17
CA SER A 40 10.87 13.56 -27.28
C SER A 40 11.60 12.80 -28.39
N ASP A 41 12.91 12.98 -28.54
CA ASP A 41 13.76 12.33 -29.53
C ASP A 41 14.33 10.99 -29.07
N HIS A 42 14.07 10.58 -27.81
CA HIS A 42 14.51 9.29 -27.28
C HIS A 42 13.86 8.10 -28.00
N TRP A 43 12.63 8.28 -28.46
CA TRP A 43 11.82 7.26 -29.10
C TRP A 43 11.81 7.45 -30.62
N ARG A 44 12.07 6.38 -31.36
CA ARG A 44 11.99 6.36 -32.83
C ARG A 44 10.97 5.33 -33.30
N HIS A 45 10.51 5.50 -34.55
CA HIS A 45 9.74 4.47 -35.23
C HIS A 45 10.60 3.23 -35.53
N LEU A 46 9.91 2.10 -35.68
CA LEU A 46 10.50 0.85 -36.16
C LEU A 46 11.03 1.02 -37.60
N THR A 47 12.20 0.46 -37.85
CA THR A 47 12.68 0.25 -39.22
C THR A 47 11.89 -0.88 -39.89
N ALA A 48 11.91 -0.91 -41.23
CA ALA A 48 11.25 -1.97 -41.99
C ALA A 48 11.73 -3.38 -41.58
N SER A 49 13.04 -3.55 -41.38
CA SER A 49 13.63 -4.82 -40.93
C SER A 49 13.19 -5.22 -39.52
N GLU A 50 13.09 -4.27 -38.59
CA GLU A 50 12.63 -4.57 -37.23
C GLU A 50 11.16 -4.96 -37.21
N LEU A 51 10.33 -4.29 -38.01
CA LEU A 51 8.92 -4.60 -38.16
C LEU A 51 8.71 -6.02 -38.73
N GLU A 52 9.43 -6.37 -39.80
CA GLU A 52 9.38 -7.71 -40.39
C GLU A 52 9.77 -8.80 -39.37
N GLU A 53 10.81 -8.56 -38.58
CA GLU A 53 11.25 -9.48 -37.52
C GLU A 53 10.18 -9.65 -36.43
N LEU A 54 9.57 -8.55 -35.97
CA LEU A 54 8.51 -8.59 -34.96
C LEU A 54 7.30 -9.40 -35.45
N VAL A 55 6.86 -9.18 -36.69
CA VAL A 55 5.76 -9.94 -37.30
C VAL A 55 6.14 -11.42 -37.43
N ARG A 56 7.37 -11.73 -37.87
CA ARG A 56 7.88 -13.11 -37.97
C ARG A 56 7.93 -13.82 -36.62
N ASN A 57 8.24 -13.08 -35.55
CA ASN A 57 8.24 -13.57 -34.17
C ASN A 57 6.82 -13.73 -33.59
N GLY A 58 5.77 -13.62 -34.42
CA GLY A 58 4.39 -13.83 -34.03
C GLY A 58 3.83 -12.71 -33.16
N ASN A 59 4.46 -11.52 -33.17
CA ASN A 59 3.91 -10.35 -32.52
C ASN A 59 2.82 -9.74 -33.39
N THR A 60 1.85 -9.09 -32.75
CA THR A 60 0.75 -8.42 -33.43
C THR A 60 0.57 -7.00 -32.90
N SER A 61 0.31 -6.06 -33.81
CA SER A 61 -0.17 -4.72 -33.48
C SER A 61 -1.22 -4.32 -34.52
N LYS A 62 -2.15 -3.46 -34.10
CA LYS A 62 -3.11 -2.84 -35.03
C LYS A 62 -2.55 -1.64 -35.74
N ASN A 63 -1.63 -0.96 -35.08
CA ASN A 63 -0.90 0.16 -35.62
C ASN A 63 0.56 0.04 -35.17
N TRP A 64 1.46 -0.22 -36.11
CA TRP A 64 2.88 -0.32 -35.81
C TRP A 64 3.54 1.05 -35.64
N ASP A 65 2.90 2.13 -36.11
CA ASP A 65 3.38 3.50 -35.89
C ASP A 65 3.30 3.90 -34.42
N ASP A 66 2.42 3.26 -33.66
CA ASP A 66 2.28 3.44 -32.21
C ASP A 66 3.26 2.57 -31.40
N VAL A 67 4.07 1.73 -32.05
CA VAL A 67 5.15 0.99 -31.39
C VAL A 67 6.46 1.72 -31.65
N LEU A 68 6.95 2.42 -30.62
CA LEU A 68 8.21 3.16 -30.67
C LEU A 68 9.28 2.43 -29.89
N VAL A 69 10.53 2.60 -30.32
CA VAL A 69 11.68 1.92 -29.74
C VAL A 69 12.82 2.89 -29.49
N ALA A 70 13.66 2.58 -28.49
CA ALA A 70 14.90 3.32 -28.25
C ALA A 70 16.05 2.83 -29.14
N GLU A 71 17.19 3.53 -29.09
CA GLU A 71 18.43 3.02 -29.66
C GLU A 71 18.86 1.71 -28.99
N GLY A 72 19.42 0.78 -29.76
CA GLY A 72 19.83 -0.54 -29.25
C GLY A 72 18.69 -1.53 -29.00
N PHE A 73 17.46 -1.23 -29.41
CA PHE A 73 16.37 -2.20 -29.45
C PHE A 73 16.67 -3.36 -30.42
N ASP A 74 16.51 -4.60 -29.95
CA ASP A 74 16.65 -5.80 -30.77
C ASP A 74 15.34 -6.61 -30.80
N PRO A 75 14.64 -6.67 -31.97
CA PRO A 75 13.35 -7.33 -32.11
C PRO A 75 13.40 -8.86 -31.92
N ARG A 76 14.58 -9.49 -31.94
CA ARG A 76 14.75 -10.94 -31.74
C ARG A 76 14.31 -11.39 -30.34
N PHE A 77 14.32 -10.49 -29.37
CA PHE A 77 13.93 -10.75 -27.98
C PHE A 77 12.46 -10.45 -27.69
N VAL A 78 11.67 -10.12 -28.72
CA VAL A 78 10.24 -9.82 -28.59
C VAL A 78 9.45 -10.86 -29.39
N ARG A 79 8.64 -11.69 -28.71
CA ARG A 79 7.96 -12.85 -29.33
C ARG A 79 6.55 -13.09 -28.78
N GLY A 80 5.60 -13.32 -29.67
CA GLY A 80 4.22 -13.68 -29.31
C GLY A 80 3.47 -12.62 -28.50
N CYS A 81 3.89 -11.36 -28.56
CA CYS A 81 3.25 -10.25 -27.87
C CYS A 81 2.15 -9.60 -28.71
N GLN A 82 1.18 -9.00 -28.02
CA GLN A 82 0.17 -8.14 -28.63
C GLN A 82 0.34 -6.71 -28.12
N PHE A 83 0.46 -5.76 -29.04
CA PHE A 83 0.60 -4.33 -28.74
C PHE A 83 -0.69 -3.59 -29.10
N SER A 84 -1.11 -2.62 -28.28
CA SER A 84 -2.28 -1.77 -28.54
C SER A 84 -2.11 -0.39 -27.89
N GLY A 85 -2.50 0.68 -28.59
CA GLY A 85 -2.14 2.04 -28.19
C GLY A 85 -0.65 2.32 -28.32
N LEU A 86 -0.22 3.50 -27.88
CA LEU A 86 1.20 3.90 -27.89
C LEU A 86 2.02 3.03 -26.94
N VAL A 87 2.89 2.16 -27.44
CA VAL A 87 3.83 1.34 -26.66
C VAL A 87 5.26 1.75 -26.97
N ARG A 88 6.03 2.09 -25.93
CA ARG A 88 7.41 2.55 -26.06
C ARG A 88 8.34 1.55 -25.40
N ILE A 89 9.35 1.06 -26.13
CA ILE A 89 10.20 -0.05 -25.70
C ILE A 89 11.65 0.38 -25.72
N GLY A 90 12.29 0.37 -24.55
CA GLY A 90 13.69 0.71 -24.38
C GLY A 90 14.64 -0.26 -25.07
N GLN A 91 15.92 -0.13 -24.76
CA GLN A 91 16.94 -1.05 -25.24
C GLN A 91 16.63 -2.47 -24.78
N ILE A 92 16.75 -3.46 -25.67
CA ILE A 92 16.67 -4.87 -25.30
C ILE A 92 17.84 -5.58 -25.96
N GLY A 93 18.71 -6.19 -25.15
CA GLY A 93 19.88 -6.94 -25.63
C GLY A 93 19.90 -8.40 -25.17
N ASP A 94 20.99 -9.09 -25.54
CA ASP A 94 21.27 -10.46 -25.11
C ASP A 94 21.83 -10.50 -23.68
N VAL A 95 20.98 -10.15 -22.72
CA VAL A 95 21.32 -10.16 -21.30
C VAL A 95 20.27 -10.92 -20.51
N SER A 96 20.65 -11.38 -19.31
CA SER A 96 19.72 -12.01 -18.38
C SER A 96 19.73 -11.27 -17.07
N LEU A 97 18.55 -11.07 -16.50
CA LEU A 97 18.37 -10.56 -15.16
C LEU A 97 18.41 -11.74 -14.19
N SER A 98 19.04 -11.56 -13.04
CA SER A 98 19.09 -12.56 -11.97
C SER A 98 18.60 -11.95 -10.66
N MET A 99 17.72 -12.67 -9.97
CA MET A 99 17.25 -12.32 -8.64
C MET A 99 17.08 -13.62 -7.83
N HIS A 100 17.93 -13.81 -6.82
CA HIS A 100 18.11 -15.12 -6.16
C HIS A 100 18.42 -16.21 -7.22
N ASP A 101 17.82 -17.40 -7.13
CA ASP A 101 18.03 -18.49 -8.09
C ASP A 101 17.23 -18.33 -9.40
N LEU A 102 16.47 -17.25 -9.56
CA LEU A 102 15.70 -16.97 -10.76
C LEU A 102 16.55 -16.20 -11.76
N ILE A 103 16.83 -16.82 -12.91
CA ILE A 103 17.51 -16.20 -14.06
C ILE A 103 16.53 -16.12 -15.22
N VAL A 104 16.35 -14.93 -15.77
CA VAL A 104 15.40 -14.69 -16.85
C VAL A 104 16.06 -13.83 -17.95
N PRO A 105 16.05 -14.28 -19.22
CA PRO A 105 16.51 -13.45 -20.31
C PRO A 105 15.58 -12.25 -20.50
N THR A 106 16.17 -11.09 -20.76
CA THR A 106 15.44 -9.87 -21.09
C THR A 106 14.65 -10.03 -22.37
N GLY A 107 13.65 -9.17 -22.55
CA GLY A 107 12.74 -9.21 -23.68
C GLY A 107 11.28 -9.47 -23.28
N LEU A 108 10.44 -9.45 -24.30
CA LEU A 108 8.99 -9.50 -24.16
C LEU A 108 8.49 -10.81 -24.75
N LEU A 109 7.75 -11.60 -23.97
CA LEU A 109 7.28 -12.92 -24.38
C LEU A 109 5.81 -13.12 -24.00
N ASN A 110 5.00 -13.54 -24.97
CA ASN A 110 3.62 -14.02 -24.75
C ASN A 110 2.76 -13.10 -23.87
N SER A 111 2.84 -11.78 -24.10
CA SER A 111 2.20 -10.79 -23.24
C SER A 111 1.36 -9.79 -24.03
N HIS A 112 0.25 -9.34 -23.45
CA HIS A 112 -0.60 -8.30 -24.03
C HIS A 112 -0.29 -6.96 -23.35
N ILE A 113 0.27 -6.03 -24.12
CA ILE A 113 0.81 -4.76 -23.64
C ILE A 113 0.01 -3.62 -24.26
N VAL A 114 -0.63 -2.81 -23.41
CA VAL A 114 -1.57 -1.78 -23.83
C VAL A 114 -1.17 -0.41 -23.30
N ALA A 115 -0.76 0.49 -24.17
CA ALA A 115 -0.34 1.85 -23.81
C ALA A 115 0.67 1.86 -22.65
N CYS A 116 1.87 1.31 -22.85
CA CYS A 116 2.90 1.19 -21.80
C CYS A 116 4.25 1.78 -22.23
N ASP A 117 5.01 2.23 -21.24
CA ASP A 117 6.44 2.52 -21.39
C ASP A 117 7.23 1.42 -20.73
N ILE A 118 8.18 0.84 -21.47
CA ILE A 118 9.01 -0.25 -21.03
C ILE A 118 10.45 0.24 -21.10
N GLY A 119 11.13 0.24 -19.96
CA GLY A 119 12.52 0.64 -19.83
C GLY A 119 13.51 -0.34 -20.46
N ASP A 120 14.78 -0.09 -20.21
CA ASP A 120 15.88 -0.85 -20.78
C ASP A 120 16.02 -2.22 -20.09
N ASN A 121 16.32 -3.24 -20.89
CA ASN A 121 16.63 -4.59 -20.42
C ASN A 121 15.56 -5.16 -19.48
N VAL A 122 14.28 -4.88 -19.74
CA VAL A 122 13.15 -5.41 -18.98
C VAL A 122 12.79 -6.82 -19.47
N ALA A 123 12.35 -7.68 -18.55
CA ALA A 123 11.79 -9.00 -18.86
C ALA A 123 10.28 -9.03 -18.57
N ILE A 124 9.43 -8.96 -19.59
CA ILE A 124 7.96 -9.15 -19.47
C ILE A 124 7.60 -10.49 -20.09
N ARG A 125 7.18 -11.47 -19.27
CA ARG A 125 6.92 -12.84 -19.75
C ARG A 125 5.61 -13.40 -19.23
N ASN A 126 4.77 -13.85 -20.16
CA ASN A 126 3.45 -14.41 -19.87
C ASN A 126 2.58 -13.50 -19.01
N VAL A 127 2.70 -12.18 -19.18
CA VAL A 127 1.81 -11.21 -18.55
C VAL A 127 0.55 -11.13 -19.40
N ARG A 128 -0.54 -11.72 -18.89
CA ARG A 128 -1.76 -11.91 -19.68
C ARG A 128 -2.39 -10.59 -20.10
N TYR A 129 -2.26 -9.55 -19.28
CA TYR A 129 -2.68 -8.19 -19.62
C TYR A 129 -1.92 -7.16 -18.78
N ILE A 130 -1.17 -6.25 -19.41
CA ILE A 130 -0.63 -5.05 -18.78
C ILE A 130 -1.10 -3.80 -19.53
N ALA A 131 -1.62 -2.81 -18.80
CA ALA A 131 -2.13 -1.59 -19.39
C ALA A 131 -1.80 -0.34 -18.58
N ARG A 132 -1.24 0.68 -19.24
CA ARG A 132 -1.01 2.02 -18.69
C ARG A 132 -0.08 2.00 -17.48
N TYR A 133 1.07 1.41 -17.73
CA TYR A 133 2.20 1.37 -16.82
C TYR A 133 3.46 1.93 -17.47
N ILE A 134 4.26 2.60 -16.66
CA ILE A 134 5.65 2.94 -16.94
C ILE A 134 6.50 1.96 -16.14
N VAL A 135 7.26 1.12 -16.83
CA VAL A 135 8.09 0.08 -16.23
C VAL A 135 9.55 0.50 -16.32
N GLY A 136 10.20 0.68 -15.18
CA GLY A 136 11.60 1.07 -15.07
C GLY A 136 12.55 -0.04 -15.50
N ASP A 137 13.78 0.36 -15.74
CA ASP A 137 14.84 -0.46 -16.30
C ASP A 137 15.14 -1.70 -15.44
N HIS A 138 15.65 -2.75 -16.07
CA HIS A 138 16.12 -3.98 -15.42
C HIS A 138 15.06 -4.70 -14.56
N SER A 139 13.78 -4.48 -14.84
CA SER A 139 12.66 -5.08 -14.10
C SER A 139 12.20 -6.41 -14.69
N MET A 140 11.66 -7.30 -13.85
CA MET A 140 11.05 -8.57 -14.22
C MET A 140 9.56 -8.59 -13.90
N LEU A 141 8.71 -8.72 -14.92
CA LEU A 141 7.26 -8.92 -14.79
C LEU A 141 6.89 -10.29 -15.37
N LEU A 142 6.56 -11.26 -14.51
CA LEU A 142 6.45 -12.67 -14.90
C LEU A 142 5.13 -13.30 -14.46
N ASN A 143 4.41 -13.94 -15.38
CA ASN A 143 3.18 -14.69 -15.10
C ASN A 143 2.17 -13.87 -14.26
N ILE A 144 1.88 -12.65 -14.71
CA ILE A 144 0.90 -11.77 -14.08
C ILE A 144 -0.41 -11.85 -14.87
N ASP A 145 -1.53 -12.09 -14.20
CA ASP A 145 -2.82 -12.24 -14.90
C ASP A 145 -3.37 -10.88 -15.35
N GLU A 146 -3.33 -9.86 -14.50
CA GLU A 146 -3.83 -8.53 -14.87
C GLU A 146 -3.08 -7.42 -14.12
N MET A 147 -2.54 -6.46 -14.85
CA MET A 147 -1.87 -5.28 -14.34
C MET A 147 -2.37 -4.03 -15.05
N GLN A 148 -3.30 -3.27 -14.44
CA GLN A 148 -3.91 -2.12 -15.11
C GLN A 148 -4.00 -0.86 -14.24
N THR A 149 -3.90 0.29 -14.89
CA THR A 149 -4.15 1.59 -14.25
C THR A 149 -5.38 2.26 -14.85
N THR A 150 -6.18 2.89 -14.00
CA THR A 150 -7.34 3.71 -14.35
C THR A 150 -6.95 5.19 -14.38
N ASN A 151 -7.69 6.00 -15.13
CA ASN A 151 -7.38 7.43 -15.28
C ASN A 151 -7.67 8.27 -14.03
N HIS A 152 -8.24 7.66 -12.99
CA HIS A 152 -8.58 8.27 -11.71
C HIS A 152 -7.91 7.52 -10.54
N ALA A 153 -6.80 6.84 -10.84
CA ALA A 153 -5.97 6.19 -9.85
C ALA A 153 -5.43 7.21 -8.83
N LYS A 154 -5.53 6.86 -7.53
CA LYS A 154 -5.06 7.70 -6.41
C LYS A 154 -3.82 7.12 -5.73
N PHE A 155 -3.49 5.87 -6.05
CA PHE A 155 -2.35 5.13 -5.51
C PHE A 155 -2.35 5.11 -3.98
N GLY A 156 -3.54 4.94 -3.37
CA GLY A 156 -3.72 4.89 -1.92
C GLY A 156 -3.89 6.26 -1.24
N ASN A 157 -3.64 7.37 -1.93
CA ASN A 157 -3.81 8.71 -1.37
C ASN A 157 -5.30 9.09 -1.24
N GLY A 158 -5.62 9.80 -0.15
CA GLY A 158 -6.96 10.25 0.22
C GLY A 158 -7.42 11.50 -0.50
N ILE A 159 -7.09 11.62 -1.80
CA ILE A 159 -7.47 12.75 -2.66
C ILE A 159 -8.73 12.43 -3.48
N VAL A 160 -9.24 13.43 -4.19
CA VAL A 160 -10.33 13.29 -5.17
C VAL A 160 -9.78 13.75 -6.51
N THR A 161 -9.94 12.93 -7.54
CA THR A 161 -9.51 13.27 -8.90
C THR A 161 -10.60 14.11 -9.57
N ASP A 162 -10.22 15.00 -10.48
CA ASP A 162 -11.14 15.92 -11.16
C ASP A 162 -12.39 15.22 -11.71
N GLY A 163 -13.58 15.76 -11.43
CA GLY A 163 -14.85 15.17 -11.84
C GLY A 163 -15.31 13.93 -11.08
N GLU A 164 -14.60 13.52 -10.02
CA GLU A 164 -15.13 12.56 -9.05
C GLU A 164 -15.90 13.25 -7.92
N GLU A 165 -16.87 12.53 -7.35
CA GLU A 165 -17.62 12.96 -6.18
C GLU A 165 -16.81 12.80 -4.89
N GLU A 166 -16.98 13.69 -3.91
CA GLU A 166 -16.32 13.58 -2.60
C GLU A 166 -16.59 12.24 -1.88
N SER A 167 -17.72 11.59 -2.19
CA SER A 167 -18.11 10.30 -1.62
C SER A 167 -17.17 9.14 -1.97
N VAL A 168 -16.39 9.24 -3.06
CA VAL A 168 -15.42 8.19 -3.43
C VAL A 168 -14.09 8.32 -2.69
N ARG A 169 -13.90 9.41 -1.92
CA ARG A 169 -12.66 9.66 -1.20
C ARG A 169 -12.35 8.54 -0.23
N ILE A 170 -11.10 8.12 -0.25
CA ILE A 170 -10.58 7.14 0.70
C ILE A 170 -10.18 7.86 1.98
N ARG A 171 -10.65 7.31 3.10
CA ARG A 171 -10.36 7.78 4.46
C ARG A 171 -9.96 6.60 5.33
N LEU A 172 -9.11 6.86 6.31
CA LEU A 172 -8.74 5.93 7.37
C LEU A 172 -9.53 6.28 8.63
N ASP A 173 -10.41 5.38 9.08
CA ASP A 173 -11.20 5.57 10.31
C ASP A 173 -10.42 5.05 11.52
N ILE A 174 -9.39 5.78 11.92
CA ILE A 174 -8.50 5.37 13.01
C ILE A 174 -9.07 5.71 14.39
N ILE A 175 -8.61 4.99 15.43
CA ILE A 175 -8.90 5.16 16.86
C ILE A 175 -10.35 4.85 17.27
N ASN A 176 -11.34 5.10 16.42
CA ASN A 176 -12.74 4.87 16.72
C ASN A 176 -13.43 4.17 15.55
N GLU A 177 -14.00 3.00 15.82
CA GLU A 177 -14.68 2.20 14.81
C GLU A 177 -16.04 2.78 14.40
N ALA A 178 -16.73 3.49 15.31
CA ALA A 178 -17.94 4.24 14.99
C ALA A 178 -17.67 5.52 14.17
N GLY A 179 -16.40 5.79 13.83
CA GLY A 179 -15.99 6.92 13.00
C GLY A 179 -15.71 8.20 13.81
N GLY A 180 -15.86 9.36 13.16
CA GLY A 180 -15.62 10.68 13.78
C GLY A 180 -14.15 11.09 13.92
N ARG A 181 -13.20 10.15 13.75
CA ARG A 181 -11.75 10.36 13.80
C ARG A 181 -11.03 10.11 12.47
N ALA A 182 -11.78 10.10 11.38
CA ALA A 182 -11.26 9.81 10.05
C ALA A 182 -10.16 10.80 9.62
N VAL A 183 -9.10 10.27 9.02
CA VAL A 183 -7.99 11.05 8.41
C VAL A 183 -7.84 10.70 6.94
N LEU A 184 -7.25 11.61 6.16
CA LEU A 184 -6.95 11.34 4.75
C LEU A 184 -5.53 10.76 4.66
N PRO A 185 -5.35 9.53 4.15
CA PRO A 185 -4.02 8.97 3.96
C PRO A 185 -3.27 9.75 2.89
N PHE A 186 -1.97 9.92 3.06
CA PHE A 186 -1.10 10.46 2.01
C PHE A 186 0.29 9.85 2.08
N ASP A 187 0.94 9.74 0.94
CA ASP A 187 2.29 9.23 0.86
C ASP A 187 3.25 10.14 1.64
N GLY A 188 4.05 9.53 2.53
CA GLY A 188 4.88 10.23 3.52
C GLY A 188 4.18 10.65 4.82
N MET A 189 2.93 10.23 5.08
CA MET A 189 2.24 10.49 6.34
C MET A 189 2.88 9.75 7.52
N ILE A 190 3.15 10.45 8.62
CA ILE A 190 3.69 9.85 9.86
C ILE A 190 2.61 9.74 10.95
N PRO A 191 2.81 8.90 12.00
CA PRO A 191 1.84 8.75 13.09
C PRO A 191 1.46 10.07 13.78
N ALA A 192 2.39 11.03 13.82
CA ALA A 192 2.13 12.35 14.39
C ALA A 192 1.09 13.14 13.58
N ASP A 193 1.16 13.11 12.23
CA ASP A 193 0.18 13.76 11.36
C ASP A 193 -1.21 13.17 11.61
N ALA A 194 -1.29 11.83 11.64
CA ALA A 194 -2.52 11.09 11.91
C ALA A 194 -3.09 11.43 13.29
N TYR A 195 -2.24 11.50 14.32
CA TYR A 195 -2.65 11.80 15.68
C TYR A 195 -3.23 13.21 15.80
N LEU A 196 -2.53 14.23 15.28
CA LEU A 196 -2.99 15.61 15.33
C LEU A 196 -4.35 15.73 14.62
N TRP A 197 -4.48 15.12 13.44
CA TRP A 197 -5.72 15.16 12.67
C TRP A 197 -6.88 14.46 13.41
N ALA A 198 -6.66 13.24 13.91
CA ALA A 198 -7.69 12.45 14.57
C ALA A 198 -8.07 12.93 15.98
N LYS A 199 -7.17 13.65 16.68
CA LYS A 199 -7.42 14.12 18.05
C LYS A 199 -8.20 15.43 18.08
N TYR A 200 -7.82 16.43 17.29
CA TYR A 200 -8.35 17.80 17.38
C TYR A 200 -9.59 18.04 16.50
N ARG A 201 -10.58 17.16 16.60
CA ARG A 201 -11.77 17.16 15.71
C ARG A 201 -12.70 18.35 15.89
N GLN A 202 -12.63 19.04 17.02
CA GLN A 202 -13.44 20.23 17.33
C GLN A 202 -12.91 21.50 16.66
N ASP A 203 -11.64 21.53 16.24
CA ASP A 203 -11.03 22.68 15.56
C ASP A 203 -11.29 22.60 14.05
N ALA A 204 -12.45 23.10 13.62
CA ALA A 204 -12.86 23.07 12.21
C ALA A 204 -11.84 23.74 11.27
N SER A 205 -11.17 24.81 11.73
CA SER A 205 -10.17 25.49 10.91
C SER A 205 -8.96 24.58 10.66
N LEU A 206 -8.46 23.94 11.72
CA LEU A 206 -7.36 22.98 11.60
C LEU A 206 -7.72 21.79 10.71
N GLN A 207 -8.95 21.25 10.83
CA GLN A 207 -9.43 20.14 9.99
C GLN A 207 -9.44 20.48 8.50
N GLU A 208 -9.95 21.67 8.13
CA GLU A 208 -9.94 22.15 6.74
C GLU A 208 -8.51 22.38 6.23
N ARG A 209 -7.61 22.89 7.09
CA ARG A 209 -6.20 23.08 6.71
C ARG A 209 -5.49 21.75 6.46
N PHE A 210 -5.73 20.72 7.25
CA PHE A 210 -5.18 19.38 6.98
C PHE A 210 -5.67 18.85 5.64
N LYS A 211 -6.97 18.95 5.36
CA LYS A 211 -7.53 18.55 4.06
C LYS A 211 -6.86 19.30 2.90
N ALA A 212 -6.80 20.63 2.98
CA ALA A 212 -6.22 21.46 1.92
C ALA A 212 -4.73 21.16 1.69
N VAL A 213 -3.94 20.97 2.76
CA VAL A 213 -2.52 20.61 2.64
C VAL A 213 -2.37 19.24 1.97
N THR A 214 -3.14 18.25 2.39
CA THR A 214 -3.10 16.92 1.77
C THR A 214 -3.48 16.96 0.29
N GLU A 215 -4.53 17.68 -0.07
CA GLU A 215 -4.95 17.80 -1.48
C GLU A 215 -3.92 18.54 -2.33
N SER A 216 -3.35 19.62 -1.83
CA SER A 216 -2.36 20.41 -2.57
C SER A 216 -1.04 19.67 -2.85
N ARG A 217 -0.77 18.56 -2.15
CA ARG A 217 0.46 17.75 -2.34
C ARG A 217 0.40 16.84 -3.56
N PHE A 218 -0.80 16.55 -4.06
CA PHE A 218 -0.97 15.61 -5.16
C PHE A 218 -1.77 16.24 -6.28
N ASP A 219 -1.48 15.78 -7.48
CA ASP A 219 -2.16 16.25 -8.66
C ASP A 219 -3.55 15.62 -8.79
N SER A 220 -4.58 16.45 -8.94
CA SER A 220 -5.97 16.00 -9.10
C SER A 220 -6.32 15.66 -10.55
N ARG A 221 -5.44 15.94 -11.52
CA ARG A 221 -5.67 15.66 -12.94
C ARG A 221 -5.83 14.16 -13.19
N ARG A 222 -6.59 13.83 -14.24
CA ARG A 222 -6.77 12.45 -14.71
C ARG A 222 -5.69 12.03 -15.67
N GLY A 223 -5.35 10.75 -15.66
CA GLY A 223 -4.51 10.14 -16.67
C GLY A 223 -3.11 9.75 -16.23
N PHE A 224 -2.83 9.76 -14.92
CA PHE A 224 -1.56 9.24 -14.42
C PHE A 224 -1.46 7.73 -14.62
N TYR A 225 -0.28 7.29 -15.06
CA TYR A 225 0.05 5.88 -15.25
C TYR A 225 0.53 5.29 -13.92
N GLY A 226 0.33 3.98 -13.79
CA GLY A 226 0.97 3.21 -12.73
C GLY A 226 2.46 3.12 -13.02
N THR A 227 3.27 2.98 -11.97
CA THR A 227 4.73 2.91 -12.12
C THR A 227 5.25 1.63 -11.53
N VAL A 228 6.20 1.02 -12.21
CA VAL A 228 7.13 0.04 -11.66
C VAL A 228 8.50 0.70 -11.69
N GLY A 229 9.13 0.88 -10.54
CA GLY A 229 10.47 1.44 -10.45
C GLY A 229 11.53 0.57 -11.14
N GLU A 230 12.79 0.95 -11.00
CA GLU A 230 13.91 0.19 -11.54
C GLU A 230 14.17 -1.08 -10.74
N ALA A 231 14.75 -2.09 -11.40
CA ALA A 231 15.21 -3.34 -10.79
C ALA A 231 14.13 -4.06 -9.93
N CYS A 232 12.87 -3.93 -10.31
CA CYS A 232 11.75 -4.56 -9.62
C CYS A 232 11.55 -6.00 -10.09
N VAL A 233 11.02 -6.86 -9.21
CA VAL A 233 10.60 -8.22 -9.58
C VAL A 233 9.17 -8.44 -9.12
N ILE A 234 8.24 -8.54 -10.06
CA ILE A 234 6.83 -8.86 -9.81
C ILE A 234 6.52 -10.16 -10.54
N LYS A 235 6.23 -11.22 -9.78
CA LYS A 235 6.01 -12.55 -10.37
C LYS A 235 4.84 -13.30 -9.76
N ASN A 236 4.22 -14.13 -10.59
CA ASN A 236 3.16 -15.06 -10.22
C ASN A 236 2.04 -14.39 -9.42
N SER A 237 1.65 -13.17 -9.81
CA SER A 237 0.65 -12.36 -9.09
C SER A 237 -0.61 -12.22 -9.94
N SER A 238 -1.78 -12.23 -9.32
CA SER A 238 -3.03 -12.26 -10.09
C SER A 238 -3.50 -10.86 -10.46
N ILE A 239 -4.00 -10.07 -9.50
CA ILE A 239 -4.62 -8.76 -9.79
C ILE A 239 -3.76 -7.63 -9.25
N ILE A 240 -3.27 -6.76 -10.14
CA ILE A 240 -2.58 -5.51 -9.81
C ILE A 240 -3.34 -4.37 -10.46
N LYS A 241 -3.85 -3.43 -9.66
CA LYS A 241 -4.68 -2.34 -10.15
C LYS A 241 -4.39 -1.02 -9.47
N ASP A 242 -4.08 0.02 -10.24
CA ASP A 242 -3.81 1.37 -9.72
C ASP A 242 -2.67 1.36 -8.67
N VAL A 243 -1.51 0.79 -9.01
CA VAL A 243 -0.38 0.66 -8.06
C VAL A 243 0.84 1.43 -8.55
N LYS A 244 1.51 2.11 -7.61
CA LYS A 244 2.88 2.62 -7.77
C LYS A 244 3.82 1.72 -6.98
N PHE A 245 4.82 1.17 -7.65
CA PHE A 245 5.93 0.46 -7.02
C PHE A 245 7.18 1.33 -7.13
N GLY A 246 7.84 1.56 -5.99
CA GLY A 246 9.18 2.15 -5.95
C GLY A 246 10.24 1.19 -6.49
N ASP A 247 11.49 1.62 -6.47
CA ASP A 247 12.60 0.84 -7.00
C ASP A 247 12.89 -0.40 -6.14
N ASN A 248 13.42 -1.45 -6.76
CA ASN A 248 13.85 -2.68 -6.08
C ASN A 248 12.72 -3.42 -5.31
N VAL A 249 11.45 -3.15 -5.63
CA VAL A 249 10.34 -3.92 -5.05
C VAL A 249 10.44 -5.40 -5.45
N TYR A 250 10.18 -6.29 -4.49
CA TYR A 250 9.98 -7.70 -4.75
C TYR A 250 8.56 -8.15 -4.41
N VAL A 251 7.78 -8.55 -5.41
CA VAL A 251 6.42 -9.08 -5.26
C VAL A 251 6.37 -10.50 -5.82
N LYS A 252 5.92 -11.46 -5.01
CA LYS A 252 5.76 -12.85 -5.40
C LYS A 252 4.45 -13.41 -4.88
N GLY A 253 3.57 -13.88 -5.77
CA GLY A 253 2.39 -14.62 -5.35
C GLY A 253 1.26 -13.77 -4.77
N ALA A 254 1.24 -12.46 -5.02
CA ALA A 254 0.19 -11.60 -4.49
C ALA A 254 -1.15 -11.88 -5.19
N ASN A 255 -2.23 -12.07 -4.42
CA ASN A 255 -3.55 -12.34 -4.97
C ASN A 255 -4.19 -11.04 -5.51
N LYS A 256 -4.06 -9.95 -4.74
CA LYS A 256 -4.66 -8.67 -5.09
C LYS A 256 -3.88 -7.49 -4.50
N LEU A 257 -3.41 -6.60 -5.36
CA LEU A 257 -2.84 -5.31 -5.00
C LEU A 257 -3.66 -4.22 -5.70
N LYS A 258 -4.38 -3.40 -4.94
CA LYS A 258 -5.30 -2.41 -5.51
C LYS A 258 -5.20 -1.04 -4.86
N ASN A 259 -4.97 -0.01 -5.67
CA ASN A 259 -4.91 1.38 -5.25
C ASN A 259 -3.89 1.58 -4.12
N LEU A 260 -2.62 1.35 -4.45
CA LEU A 260 -1.52 1.31 -3.49
C LEU A 260 -0.36 2.19 -3.94
N THR A 261 0.34 2.76 -2.96
CA THR A 261 1.74 3.17 -3.12
C THR A 261 2.59 2.19 -2.30
N ILE A 262 3.56 1.55 -2.95
CA ILE A 262 4.52 0.63 -2.33
C ILE A 262 5.89 1.26 -2.44
N ASN A 263 6.31 1.95 -1.38
CA ASN A 263 7.61 2.59 -1.30
C ASN A 263 8.70 1.55 -1.09
N SER A 264 9.79 1.74 -1.83
CA SER A 264 10.93 0.84 -1.85
C SER A 264 12.11 1.58 -2.46
N SER A 265 13.30 1.19 -2.04
CA SER A 265 14.55 1.68 -2.61
C SER A 265 15.56 0.54 -2.61
N LYS A 266 16.71 0.76 -3.23
CA LYS A 266 17.83 -0.17 -3.18
C LYS A 266 18.30 -0.46 -1.74
N ASP A 267 18.30 0.55 -0.88
CA ASP A 267 18.79 0.46 0.50
C ASP A 267 17.73 -0.12 1.46
N GLU A 268 16.45 0.16 1.19
CA GLU A 268 15.32 -0.30 2.00
C GLU A 268 14.27 -0.99 1.11
N PRO A 269 14.58 -2.19 0.57
CA PRO A 269 13.70 -2.87 -0.38
C PRO A 269 12.45 -3.42 0.32
N THR A 270 11.28 -3.15 -0.27
CA THR A 270 10.00 -3.66 0.22
C THR A 270 9.62 -4.96 -0.48
N GLN A 271 9.11 -5.92 0.29
CA GLN A 271 8.75 -7.25 -0.18
C GLN A 271 7.31 -7.63 0.14
N ILE A 272 6.58 -8.10 -0.88
CA ILE A 272 5.22 -8.62 -0.76
C ILE A 272 5.18 -10.08 -1.23
N GLY A 273 4.76 -10.97 -0.35
CA GLY A 273 4.75 -12.41 -0.55
C GLY A 273 3.40 -13.00 -0.92
N GLU A 274 3.34 -14.32 -0.81
CA GLU A 274 2.27 -15.14 -1.35
C GLU A 274 0.94 -14.95 -0.61
N GLY A 275 -0.16 -14.98 -1.37
CA GLY A 275 -1.53 -14.92 -0.86
C GLY A 275 -1.95 -13.55 -0.33
N VAL A 276 -1.10 -12.53 -0.42
CA VAL A 276 -1.36 -11.20 0.13
C VAL A 276 -2.47 -10.48 -0.64
N GLU A 277 -3.34 -9.80 0.10
CA GLU A 277 -4.41 -8.95 -0.41
C GLU A 277 -4.31 -7.55 0.23
N MET A 278 -3.99 -6.53 -0.55
CA MET A 278 -3.88 -5.15 -0.07
C MET A 278 -4.72 -4.21 -0.92
N VAL A 279 -5.55 -3.39 -0.26
CA VAL A 279 -6.48 -2.48 -0.93
C VAL A 279 -6.51 -1.11 -0.25
N ASN A 280 -6.33 -0.04 -1.03
CA ASN A 280 -6.41 1.36 -0.56
C ASN A 280 -5.41 1.64 0.57
N GLY A 281 -4.12 1.69 0.28
CA GLY A 281 -3.13 1.89 1.33
C GLY A 281 -1.76 2.28 0.84
N ILE A 282 -0.91 2.60 1.80
CA ILE A 282 0.46 3.05 1.56
C ILE A 282 1.38 2.15 2.38
N VAL A 283 2.38 1.59 1.72
CA VAL A 283 3.42 0.76 2.32
C VAL A 283 4.71 1.57 2.31
N GLY A 284 5.32 1.76 3.48
CA GLY A 284 6.60 2.42 3.67
C GLY A 284 7.78 1.60 3.15
N PHE A 285 8.98 2.15 3.28
CA PHE A 285 10.23 1.52 2.86
C PHE A 285 10.59 0.31 3.73
N GLY A 286 11.33 -0.66 3.20
CA GLY A 286 11.84 -1.82 3.94
C GLY A 286 10.76 -2.75 4.51
N CYS A 287 9.52 -2.67 4.02
CA CYS A 287 8.40 -3.41 4.58
C CYS A 287 8.36 -4.87 4.09
N HIS A 288 7.83 -5.76 4.93
CA HIS A 288 7.72 -7.19 4.65
C HIS A 288 6.30 -7.68 4.93
N VAL A 289 5.53 -7.96 3.87
CA VAL A 289 4.13 -8.42 3.97
C VAL A 289 4.03 -9.82 3.37
N PHE A 290 3.79 -10.85 4.19
CA PHE A 290 3.89 -12.25 3.75
C PHE A 290 2.76 -13.14 4.27
N TYR A 291 2.63 -14.31 3.65
CA TYR A 291 1.83 -15.43 4.16
C TYR A 291 0.35 -15.10 4.32
N GLY A 292 -0.29 -14.60 3.25
CA GLY A 292 -1.74 -14.41 3.24
C GLY A 292 -2.28 -13.23 4.04
N CYS A 293 -1.44 -12.23 4.37
CA CYS A 293 -1.88 -11.03 5.06
C CYS A 293 -2.94 -10.26 4.27
N LYS A 294 -3.85 -9.61 5.00
CA LYS A 294 -4.90 -8.76 4.44
C LYS A 294 -4.82 -7.36 5.01
N ALA A 295 -4.69 -6.37 4.15
CA ALA A 295 -4.70 -4.97 4.57
C ALA A 295 -5.68 -4.14 3.74
N VAL A 296 -6.56 -3.41 4.41
CA VAL A 296 -7.60 -2.60 3.75
C VAL A 296 -7.70 -1.24 4.42
N ARG A 297 -7.52 -0.16 3.66
CA ARG A 297 -7.51 1.21 4.21
C ARG A 297 -6.46 1.29 5.32
N PHE A 298 -5.20 1.33 4.92
CA PHE A 298 -4.10 1.23 5.87
C PHE A 298 -2.91 2.11 5.49
N ILE A 299 -2.10 2.43 6.50
CA ILE A 299 -0.71 2.88 6.33
C ILE A 299 0.18 1.92 7.11
N LEU A 300 1.21 1.40 6.44
CA LEU A 300 2.26 0.59 7.02
C LEU A 300 3.55 1.41 7.01
N GLY A 301 4.04 1.80 8.19
CA GLY A 301 5.25 2.59 8.37
C GLY A 301 6.51 1.82 7.99
N ASN A 302 7.63 2.53 7.89
CA ASN A 302 8.88 1.97 7.39
C ASN A 302 9.37 0.78 8.23
N ASN A 303 10.04 -0.16 7.60
CA ASN A 303 10.66 -1.33 8.23
C ASN A 303 9.68 -2.19 9.05
N SER A 304 8.40 -2.17 8.67
CA SER A 304 7.34 -2.90 9.36
C SER A 304 7.03 -4.25 8.70
N ASN A 305 6.50 -5.16 9.51
CA ASN A 305 6.27 -6.54 9.13
C ASN A 305 4.80 -6.91 9.36
N LEU A 306 4.13 -7.41 8.32
CA LEU A 306 2.83 -8.09 8.42
C LEU A 306 2.99 -9.54 7.99
N LYS A 307 2.71 -10.50 8.87
CA LYS A 307 2.95 -11.92 8.59
C LYS A 307 1.78 -12.82 8.98
N TYR A 308 1.77 -14.01 8.40
CA TYR A 308 0.95 -15.15 8.81
C TYR A 308 -0.56 -14.86 8.92
N GLY A 309 -1.12 -14.19 7.90
CA GLY A 309 -2.56 -13.91 7.84
C GLY A 309 -3.01 -12.74 8.72
N ALA A 310 -2.10 -11.89 9.20
CA ALA A 310 -2.44 -10.67 9.91
C ALA A 310 -3.44 -9.80 9.12
N ARG A 311 -4.40 -9.21 9.83
CA ARG A 311 -5.41 -8.29 9.28
C ARG A 311 -5.15 -6.88 9.80
N LEU A 312 -4.93 -5.93 8.89
CA LEU A 312 -4.74 -4.51 9.20
C LEU A 312 -5.81 -3.68 8.48
N ILE A 313 -6.84 -3.23 9.20
CA ILE A 313 -8.05 -2.64 8.62
C ILE A 313 -8.31 -1.26 9.23
N HIS A 314 -8.53 -0.23 8.41
CA HIS A 314 -8.73 1.15 8.87
C HIS A 314 -7.67 1.62 9.89
N SER A 315 -6.41 1.21 9.69
CA SER A 315 -5.38 1.31 10.72
C SER A 315 -4.06 1.86 10.20
N PHE A 316 -3.34 2.54 11.08
CA PHE A 316 -1.98 3.02 10.87
C PHE A 316 -1.06 2.20 11.77
N LEU A 317 -0.11 1.46 11.18
CA LEU A 317 0.95 0.76 11.90
C LEU A 317 2.26 1.51 11.73
N GLY A 318 2.78 2.11 12.80
CA GLY A 318 4.00 2.91 12.78
C GLY A 318 5.26 2.10 12.53
N ASP A 319 6.37 2.80 12.28
CA ASP A 319 7.64 2.22 11.85
C ASP A 319 8.18 1.12 12.78
N ASN A 320 8.99 0.22 12.24
CA ASN A 320 9.67 -0.85 12.97
C ASN A 320 8.70 -1.73 13.80
N SER A 321 7.48 -1.92 13.31
CA SER A 321 6.47 -2.73 14.01
C SER A 321 6.31 -4.09 13.35
N THR A 322 5.99 -5.11 14.15
CA THR A 322 5.70 -6.46 13.67
C THR A 322 4.35 -6.92 14.14
N VAL A 323 3.51 -7.32 13.19
CA VAL A 323 2.18 -7.89 13.42
C VAL A 323 2.07 -9.23 12.72
N SER A 324 1.73 -10.28 13.46
CA SER A 324 1.61 -11.64 12.94
C SER A 324 0.36 -12.35 13.45
N CYS A 325 -0.38 -13.02 12.55
CA CYS A 325 -1.55 -13.87 12.87
C CYS A 325 -2.78 -13.17 13.47
N CYS A 326 -2.71 -11.89 13.79
CA CYS A 326 -3.72 -11.18 14.58
C CYS A 326 -4.50 -10.16 13.77
N GLU A 327 -5.51 -9.58 14.41
CA GLU A 327 -6.43 -8.63 13.82
C GLU A 327 -6.34 -7.27 14.50
N ILE A 328 -6.09 -6.25 13.69
CA ILE A 328 -5.99 -4.84 14.07
C ILE A 328 -7.00 -4.05 13.25
N LEU A 329 -7.95 -3.42 13.94
CA LEU A 329 -9.00 -2.59 13.34
C LEU A 329 -8.96 -1.18 13.91
N ASN A 330 -9.24 -0.18 13.08
CA ASN A 330 -9.53 1.19 13.49
C ASN A 330 -8.54 1.70 14.56
N SER A 331 -7.24 1.50 14.31
CA SER A 331 -6.19 1.75 15.31
C SER A 331 -5.09 2.67 14.77
N LEU A 332 -4.64 3.60 15.62
CA LEU A 332 -3.44 4.39 15.39
C LEU A 332 -2.32 3.89 16.30
N ILE A 333 -1.33 3.23 15.71
CA ILE A 333 -0.23 2.60 16.42
C ILE A 333 1.06 3.32 16.05
N PHE A 334 1.73 3.85 17.05
CA PHE A 334 3.02 4.51 16.91
C PHE A 334 4.16 3.46 16.82
N PRO A 335 5.39 3.87 16.46
CA PRO A 335 6.48 2.95 16.13
C PRO A 335 6.83 1.93 17.22
N SER A 336 7.47 0.84 16.79
CA SER A 336 7.95 -0.26 17.63
C SER A 336 6.83 -0.99 18.36
N HIS A 337 5.78 -1.38 17.63
CA HIS A 337 4.70 -2.22 18.13
C HIS A 337 4.94 -3.70 17.82
N GLU A 338 4.69 -4.56 18.80
CA GLU A 338 4.86 -6.00 18.67
C GLU A 338 3.56 -6.74 19.03
N GLN A 339 3.03 -7.52 18.08
CA GLN A 339 1.85 -8.35 18.26
C GLN A 339 1.91 -9.57 17.33
N HIS A 340 2.24 -10.75 17.85
CA HIS A 340 2.47 -11.93 16.99
C HIS A 340 1.65 -13.17 17.36
N HIS A 341 0.70 -13.04 18.28
CA HIS A 341 -0.16 -14.13 18.72
C HIS A 341 -1.51 -14.07 18.03
N ASN A 342 -1.94 -15.18 17.44
CA ASN A 342 -3.18 -15.29 16.66
C ASN A 342 -4.47 -14.97 17.43
N ASN A 343 -4.44 -15.11 18.76
CA ASN A 343 -5.56 -14.89 19.65
C ASN A 343 -5.56 -13.50 20.30
N SER A 344 -4.75 -12.56 19.78
CA SER A 344 -4.74 -11.17 20.22
C SER A 344 -5.55 -10.29 19.27
N PHE A 345 -6.30 -9.35 19.86
CA PHE A 345 -7.17 -8.42 19.13
C PHE A 345 -6.91 -6.99 19.60
N LEU A 346 -6.76 -6.08 18.66
CA LEU A 346 -6.61 -4.65 18.92
C LEU A 346 -7.60 -3.88 18.04
N THR A 347 -8.58 -3.24 18.68
CA THR A 347 -9.58 -2.45 17.98
C THR A 347 -9.79 -1.11 18.68
N ALA A 348 -10.22 -0.09 17.95
CA ALA A 348 -10.57 1.23 18.49
C ALA A 348 -9.52 1.79 19.48
N ALA A 349 -8.25 1.82 19.05
CA ALA A 349 -7.14 2.11 19.94
C ALA A 349 -6.16 3.15 19.37
N LEU A 350 -5.64 3.99 20.27
CA LEU A 350 -4.46 4.80 20.11
C LEU A 350 -3.36 4.23 21.01
N VAL A 351 -2.28 3.69 20.41
CA VAL A 351 -1.14 3.13 21.14
C VAL A 351 0.12 3.92 20.80
N LYS A 352 0.69 4.64 21.77
CA LYS A 352 1.76 5.64 21.55
C LYS A 352 3.18 5.04 21.51
N GLY A 353 3.32 3.81 21.02
CA GLY A 353 4.58 3.21 20.59
C GLY A 353 5.28 2.37 21.66
N GLN A 354 6.35 1.66 21.27
CA GLN A 354 7.07 0.70 22.11
C GLN A 354 6.13 -0.22 22.90
N SER A 355 5.12 -0.77 22.24
CA SER A 355 4.05 -1.51 22.89
C SER A 355 4.11 -2.97 22.53
N ASN A 356 3.66 -3.83 23.44
CA ASN A 356 3.60 -5.27 23.21
C ASN A 356 2.23 -5.80 23.63
N LEU A 357 1.57 -6.56 22.77
CA LEU A 357 0.32 -7.24 23.08
C LEU A 357 0.56 -8.74 23.27
N ALA A 358 0.37 -9.19 24.51
CA ALA A 358 0.56 -10.60 24.85
C ALA A 358 -0.58 -11.49 24.28
N ALA A 359 -0.33 -12.80 24.25
CA ALA A 359 -1.32 -13.78 23.80
C ALA A 359 -2.65 -13.67 24.57
N GLY A 360 -3.76 -13.75 23.83
CA GLY A 360 -5.11 -13.67 24.38
C GLY A 360 -5.54 -12.28 24.83
N ALA A 361 -4.69 -11.24 24.68
CA ALA A 361 -5.09 -9.88 24.99
C ALA A 361 -6.15 -9.40 23.99
N THR A 362 -7.28 -8.91 24.49
CA THR A 362 -8.34 -8.31 23.68
C THR A 362 -8.56 -6.87 24.13
N VAL A 363 -8.04 -5.94 23.33
CA VAL A 363 -7.97 -4.52 23.68
C VAL A 363 -8.89 -3.71 22.78
N GLY A 364 -9.77 -2.94 23.41
CA GLY A 364 -10.86 -2.25 22.76
C GLY A 364 -12.02 -3.17 22.40
N SER A 365 -13.09 -2.58 21.90
CA SER A 365 -14.29 -3.28 21.46
C SER A 365 -14.92 -2.57 20.27
N ASN A 366 -15.60 -3.33 19.42
CA ASN A 366 -16.42 -2.87 18.30
C ASN A 366 -17.87 -3.36 18.36
N HIS A 367 -18.20 -4.12 19.40
CA HIS A 367 -19.50 -4.78 19.54
C HIS A 367 -19.92 -4.81 21.01
N ASN A 368 -19.93 -3.65 21.67
CA ASN A 368 -20.34 -3.56 23.08
C ASN A 368 -21.85 -3.77 23.31
N SER A 369 -22.68 -3.83 22.25
CA SER A 369 -24.13 -4.11 22.21
C SER A 369 -25.06 -3.13 22.97
N ARG A 370 -24.62 -2.59 24.12
CA ARG A 370 -25.39 -1.76 25.04
C ARG A 370 -24.81 -0.36 25.27
N SER A 371 -23.61 -0.09 24.75
CA SER A 371 -22.94 1.21 24.84
C SER A 371 -22.17 1.49 23.57
N ASN A 372 -21.77 2.75 23.37
CA ASN A 372 -20.79 3.10 22.35
C ASN A 372 -19.50 2.31 22.57
N ASP A 373 -18.81 2.02 21.48
CA ASP A 373 -17.52 1.34 21.51
C ASP A 373 -16.48 2.15 22.28
N GLY A 374 -15.72 1.46 23.13
CA GLY A 374 -14.79 2.07 24.05
C GLY A 374 -13.44 2.35 23.38
N GLU A 375 -13.03 3.60 23.35
CA GLU A 375 -11.70 3.99 22.83
C GLU A 375 -10.61 3.71 23.87
N ILE A 376 -9.53 3.05 23.46
CA ILE A 376 -8.34 2.88 24.31
C ILE A 376 -7.29 3.91 23.93
N GLU A 377 -6.85 4.72 24.88
CA GLU A 377 -5.68 5.60 24.72
C GLU A 377 -4.54 5.12 25.63
N ALA A 378 -3.52 4.54 25.03
CA ALA A 378 -2.39 3.94 25.72
C ALA A 378 -1.08 4.70 25.43
N GLY A 379 -0.36 5.05 26.49
CA GLY A 379 0.96 5.65 26.41
C GLY A 379 2.03 4.71 25.81
N ARG A 380 3.20 5.29 25.52
CA ARG A 380 4.40 4.55 25.11
C ARG A 380 4.72 3.45 26.12
N GLY A 381 5.11 2.24 25.72
CA GLY A 381 5.43 1.18 26.68
C GLY A 381 4.21 0.40 27.18
N PHE A 382 3.04 0.59 26.58
CA PHE A 382 1.83 -0.12 27.01
C PHE A 382 1.95 -1.61 26.75
N TRP A 383 1.67 -2.40 27.79
CA TRP A 383 1.78 -3.85 27.75
C TRP A 383 0.59 -4.49 28.47
N PRO A 384 -0.47 -4.90 27.75
CA PRO A 384 -1.47 -5.81 28.28
C PRO A 384 -0.90 -7.23 28.38
N GLY A 385 -0.81 -7.76 29.62
CA GLY A 385 -0.36 -9.12 29.87
C GLY A 385 -1.30 -10.17 29.31
N LEU A 386 -0.92 -11.44 29.44
CA LEU A 386 -1.66 -12.57 28.89
C LEU A 386 -3.15 -12.52 29.25
N CYS A 387 -4.03 -12.76 28.27
CA CYS A 387 -5.48 -12.83 28.49
C CYS A 387 -6.06 -11.58 29.18
N THR A 388 -5.49 -10.40 28.91
CA THR A 388 -6.06 -9.12 29.37
C THR A 388 -7.27 -8.74 28.54
N THR A 389 -8.38 -8.35 29.17
CA THR A 389 -9.58 -7.87 28.49
C THR A 389 -9.85 -6.41 28.83
N LEU A 390 -9.90 -5.54 27.82
CA LEU A 390 -10.25 -4.12 27.93
C LEU A 390 -11.34 -3.77 26.93
N LYS A 391 -12.54 -3.41 27.40
CA LYS A 391 -13.72 -3.12 26.54
C LYS A 391 -14.32 -1.74 26.71
N HIS A 392 -13.94 -1.05 27.77
CA HIS A 392 -14.45 0.27 28.14
C HIS A 392 -13.42 1.34 27.81
N SER A 393 -13.91 2.55 27.53
CA SER A 393 -13.06 3.71 27.27
C SER A 393 -12.05 3.86 28.39
N SER A 394 -10.76 3.78 28.05
CA SER A 394 -9.70 3.72 29.05
C SER A 394 -8.47 4.46 28.60
N ARG A 395 -7.79 5.08 29.57
CA ARG A 395 -6.55 5.81 29.37
C ARG A 395 -5.44 5.26 30.27
N PHE A 396 -4.29 5.01 29.67
CA PHE A 396 -3.10 4.51 30.36
C PHE A 396 -1.91 5.43 30.11
N ALA A 397 -1.21 5.80 31.18
CA ALA A 397 0.07 6.49 31.08
C ALA A 397 1.16 5.57 30.49
N SER A 398 2.32 6.16 30.20
CA SER A 398 3.46 5.44 29.63
C SER A 398 3.95 4.32 30.56
N PHE A 399 4.40 3.21 29.96
CA PHE A 399 4.94 2.03 30.64
C PHE A 399 3.94 1.47 31.65
N THR A 400 2.67 1.40 31.27
CA THR A 400 1.65 0.71 32.05
C THR A 400 1.59 -0.75 31.63
N LEU A 401 1.90 -1.66 32.56
CA LEU A 401 1.78 -3.11 32.40
C LEU A 401 0.50 -3.58 33.10
N LEU A 402 -0.34 -4.35 32.42
CA LEU A 402 -1.54 -4.96 33.03
C LEU A 402 -1.24 -6.44 33.31
N THR A 403 -1.52 -6.90 34.53
CA THR A 403 -1.57 -8.33 34.81
C THR A 403 -2.73 -8.98 34.07
N LYS A 404 -2.61 -10.29 33.87
CA LYS A 404 -3.70 -11.12 33.37
C LYS A 404 -4.99 -10.86 34.14
N GLY A 405 -6.06 -10.49 33.43
CA GLY A 405 -7.36 -10.28 34.04
C GLY A 405 -8.34 -9.58 33.11
N ASP A 406 -9.60 -9.58 33.54
CA ASP A 406 -10.64 -8.78 32.91
C ASP A 406 -10.75 -7.46 33.67
N TYR A 407 -10.77 -6.36 32.93
CA TYR A 407 -10.91 -5.02 33.49
C TYR A 407 -12.29 -4.48 33.08
N PRO A 408 -13.33 -4.68 33.90
CA PRO A 408 -14.73 -4.54 33.52
C PRO A 408 -15.27 -3.11 33.60
N ALA A 409 -14.39 -2.11 33.69
CA ALA A 409 -14.77 -0.72 33.90
C ALA A 409 -13.86 0.22 33.10
N GLU A 410 -14.32 1.46 32.92
CA GLU A 410 -13.49 2.54 32.40
C GLU A 410 -12.32 2.80 33.35
N LEU A 411 -11.11 2.88 32.80
CA LEU A 411 -9.89 3.12 33.58
C LEU A 411 -9.26 4.44 33.18
N ASN A 412 -8.83 5.23 34.17
CA ASN A 412 -7.96 6.38 33.93
C ASN A 412 -6.74 6.26 34.83
N ILE A 413 -5.62 5.84 34.23
CA ILE A 413 -4.39 5.49 34.93
C ILE A 413 -3.33 6.54 34.59
N PRO A 414 -3.17 7.59 35.43
CA PRO A 414 -2.26 8.68 35.13
C PRO A 414 -0.81 8.40 35.54
N LEU A 415 -0.57 7.35 36.33
CA LEU A 415 0.74 7.02 36.88
C LEU A 415 1.55 6.21 35.87
N PRO A 416 2.70 6.71 35.39
CA PRO A 416 3.53 5.96 34.47
C PRO A 416 4.34 4.88 35.21
N PHE A 417 4.92 3.95 34.44
CA PHE A 417 5.78 2.87 34.95
C PHE A 417 5.10 2.01 36.02
N SER A 418 3.79 1.79 35.88
CA SER A 418 2.99 1.07 36.86
C SER A 418 2.62 -0.34 36.41
N LEU A 419 2.54 -1.25 37.37
CA LEU A 419 1.81 -2.51 37.21
C LEU A 419 0.37 -2.32 37.69
N LEU A 420 -0.58 -2.75 36.87
CA LEU A 420 -2.00 -2.78 37.18
C LEU A 420 -2.47 -4.20 37.42
N ASN A 421 -3.30 -4.38 38.44
CA ASN A 421 -3.89 -5.66 38.77
C ASN A 421 -5.34 -5.51 39.20
N ASP A 422 -6.25 -6.25 38.57
CA ASP A 422 -7.62 -6.45 39.05
C ASP A 422 -7.60 -7.40 40.26
N ASP A 423 -7.53 -6.83 41.47
CA ASP A 423 -7.56 -7.60 42.72
C ASP A 423 -9.00 -7.99 43.04
N ARG A 424 -9.41 -9.12 42.47
CA ARG A 424 -10.74 -9.70 42.67
C ARG A 424 -11.01 -10.12 44.11
N THR A 425 -9.97 -10.46 44.87
CA THR A 425 -10.13 -10.87 46.27
C THR A 425 -10.58 -9.69 47.13
N ASN A 426 -9.98 -8.52 46.91
CA ASN A 426 -10.32 -7.30 47.65
C ASN A 426 -11.32 -6.40 46.91
N GLY A 427 -11.74 -6.79 45.70
CA GLY A 427 -12.70 -6.05 44.88
C GLY A 427 -12.19 -4.66 44.48
N CYS A 428 -10.89 -4.52 44.22
CA CYS A 428 -10.26 -3.24 43.92
C CYS A 428 -9.25 -3.33 42.77
N LEU A 429 -9.00 -2.19 42.13
CA LEU A 429 -7.88 -2.07 41.19
C LEU A 429 -6.61 -1.71 41.96
N ALA A 430 -5.66 -2.64 42.02
CA ALA A 430 -4.35 -2.39 42.58
C ALA A 430 -3.43 -1.75 41.53
N VAL A 431 -2.82 -0.62 41.89
CA VAL A 431 -1.82 0.07 41.06
C VAL A 431 -0.51 0.12 41.83
N MET A 432 0.53 -0.45 41.24
CA MET A 432 1.90 -0.43 41.78
C MET A 432 2.76 0.49 40.93
N PRO A 433 3.00 1.74 41.35
CA PRO A 433 3.91 2.64 40.66
C PRO A 433 5.35 2.12 40.72
N ALA A 434 6.18 2.61 39.80
CA ALA A 434 7.61 2.29 39.71
C ALA A 434 7.96 0.79 39.55
N TYR A 435 7.00 -0.04 39.15
CA TYR A 435 7.19 -1.48 38.98
C TYR A 435 8.39 -1.81 38.09
N TRP A 436 8.54 -1.09 36.97
CA TRP A 436 9.62 -1.35 36.02
C TRP A 436 11.00 -1.15 36.62
N TRP A 437 11.21 -0.09 37.40
CA TRP A 437 12.51 0.14 38.06
C TRP A 437 12.80 -0.90 39.14
N MET A 438 11.76 -1.36 39.84
CA MET A 438 11.95 -2.30 40.95
C MET A 438 12.11 -3.76 40.46
N TYR A 439 11.47 -4.14 39.36
CA TYR A 439 11.32 -5.55 38.98
C TYR A 439 11.56 -5.88 37.50
N ASN A 440 11.62 -4.88 36.60
CA ASN A 440 11.70 -5.16 35.16
C ASN A 440 12.53 -4.12 34.38
N MET A 441 13.67 -3.71 34.93
CA MET A 441 14.46 -2.60 34.36
C MET A 441 15.04 -2.93 32.97
N TYR A 442 15.26 -4.21 32.67
CA TYR A 442 15.81 -4.67 31.38
C TYR A 442 14.80 -4.60 30.23
N ALA A 443 13.51 -4.42 30.52
CA ALA A 443 12.46 -4.35 29.52
C ALA A 443 12.01 -2.91 29.20
N LEU A 444 12.68 -1.90 29.78
CA LEU A 444 12.48 -0.46 29.52
C LEU A 444 13.24 0.03 28.29
#